data_AF-A0A2W2C349-F1
#
_entry.id   AF-A0A2W2C349-F1
#
_cell.length_a   1.000
_cell.length_b   1.000
_cell.length_c   1.000
_cell.angle_alpha   90.00
_cell.angle_beta   90.00
_cell.angle_gamma   90.00
#
_symmetry.space_group_name_H-M   'P 1'
#
loop_
_entity.id
_entity.type
_entity.pdbx_description
1 polymer ?
#
loop_
_entity_poly.entity_id
_entity_poly.type
_entity_poly.pdbx_seq_one_letter_code
_entity_poly.pdbx_strand_id
1 'polypeptide(L)'
;MHRGLLATIGTERGGWVSVQLLLDRFRRREPVVKVDATRSGGTESVLLSRVQLDRLIYELTYARYRVMTKGQPLAVRDDSR
;
A
#
# COMPACT_ATOMS: atom_id res chain seq x y z
N MET A 1 -15.58 -19.08 4.06
CA MET A 1 -14.87 -18.37 5.16
C MET A 1 -13.51 -17.92 4.64
N HIS A 2 -13.34 -16.62 4.36
CA HIS A 2 -12.04 -16.03 4.02
C HIS A 2 -11.25 -15.75 5.30
N ARG A 3 -9.99 -16.19 5.37
CA ARG A 3 -9.12 -15.91 6.52
C ARG A 3 -8.33 -14.65 6.16
N GLY A 4 -8.76 -13.51 6.67
CA GLY A 4 -8.14 -12.21 6.37
C GLY A 4 -7.17 -11.80 7.47
N LEU A 5 -6.00 -11.31 7.09
CA LEU A 5 -5.10 -10.60 8.01
C LEU A 5 -5.41 -9.11 7.88
N LEU A 6 -5.90 -8.49 8.96
CA LEU A 6 -6.23 -7.07 9.00
C LEU A 6 -5.16 -6.32 9.82
N ALA A 7 -4.66 -5.22 9.27
CA ALA A 7 -3.79 -4.29 9.97
C ALA A 7 -4.32 -2.86 9.79
N THR A 8 -4.43 -2.11 10.89
CA THR A 8 -4.67 -0.66 10.83
C THR A 8 -3.32 0.03 10.67
N ILE A 9 -3.11 0.74 9.56
CA ILE A 9 -1.82 1.34 9.19
C ILE A 9 -1.64 2.72 9.82
N GLY A 10 -2.72 3.45 10.09
CA GLY A 10 -2.62 4.75 10.74
C GLY A 10 -3.97 5.40 11.03
N THR A 11 -3.91 6.44 11.85
CA THR A 11 -5.04 7.29 12.23
C THR A 11 -4.64 8.74 12.03
N GLU A 12 -5.39 9.51 11.25
CA GLU A 12 -5.09 10.93 11.03
C GLU A 12 -6.37 11.77 11.01
N ARG A 13 -6.41 12.84 11.83
CA ARG A 13 -7.46 13.89 11.88
C ARG A 13 -8.91 13.34 11.84
N GLY A 14 -9.17 12.26 12.56
CA GLY A 14 -10.51 11.65 12.67
C GLY A 14 -10.83 10.57 11.64
N GLY A 15 -9.84 10.15 10.84
CA GLY A 15 -9.93 9.00 9.94
C GLY A 15 -8.92 7.90 10.28
N TRP A 16 -9.10 6.72 9.70
CA TRP A 16 -8.14 5.62 9.76
C TRP A 16 -8.00 4.94 8.41
N VAL A 17 -6.81 4.41 8.16
CA VAL A 17 -6.53 3.57 7.00
C VAL A 17 -6.24 2.16 7.50
N SER A 18 -6.96 1.18 6.96
CA SER A 18 -6.72 -0.23 7.24
C SER A 18 -6.44 -1.00 5.97
N VAL A 19 -5.61 -2.03 6.09
CA VAL A 19 -5.23 -2.92 5.01
C VAL A 19 -5.55 -4.34 5.40
N GLN A 20 -6.24 -5.05 4.52
CA GLN A 20 -6.65 -6.42 4.72
C GLN A 20 -6.15 -7.29 3.58
N LEU A 21 -5.36 -8.32 3.90
CA LEU A 21 -5.04 -9.38 2.94
C LEU A 21 -6.21 -10.35 2.87
N LEU A 22 -6.80 -10.50 1.69
CA LEU A 22 -7.89 -11.44 1.42
C LEU A 22 -7.32 -12.66 0.70
N LEU A 23 -7.21 -13.76 1.45
CA LEU A 23 -6.86 -15.07 0.90
C LEU A 23 -8.15 -15.84 0.65
N ASP A 24 -8.51 -16.01 -0.63
CA ASP A 24 -9.61 -16.91 -0.98
C ASP A 24 -9.13 -18.36 -0.91
N ARG A 25 -9.80 -19.17 -0.09
CA ARG A 25 -9.52 -20.61 0.08
C ARG A 25 -10.24 -21.44 -0.98
N PHE A 26 -11.27 -20.89 -1.64
CA PHE A 26 -12.21 -21.68 -2.43
C PHE A 26 -12.03 -21.57 -3.94
N ARG A 27 -11.24 -20.63 -4.45
CA ARG A 27 -10.86 -20.60 -5.86
C ARG A 27 -9.39 -20.21 -6.00
N ARG A 28 -8.73 -20.81 -6.98
CA ARG A 28 -7.34 -20.62 -7.45
C ARG A 28 -7.00 -19.18 -7.87
N ARG A 29 -7.51 -18.15 -7.19
CA ARG A 29 -7.31 -16.74 -7.53
C ARG A 29 -6.26 -16.15 -6.62
N GLU A 30 -5.40 -15.35 -7.25
CA GLU A 30 -4.28 -14.66 -6.62
C GLU A 30 -4.72 -13.87 -5.39
N PRO A 31 -3.84 -13.72 -4.37
CA PRO A 31 -4.13 -12.90 -3.21
C PRO A 31 -4.55 -11.49 -3.62
N VAL A 32 -5.61 -10.98 -3.01
CA VAL A 32 -6.10 -9.60 -3.20
C VAL A 32 -5.89 -8.84 -1.91
N VAL A 33 -5.45 -7.59 -2.01
CA VAL A 33 -5.34 -6.69 -0.85
C VAL A 33 -6.47 -5.67 -0.91
N LYS A 34 -7.23 -5.56 0.18
CA LYS A 34 -8.20 -4.50 0.37
C LYS A 34 -7.58 -3.36 1.17
N VAL A 35 -7.76 -2.13 0.71
CA VAL A 35 -7.42 -0.92 1.43
C VAL A 35 -8.71 -0.18 1.75
N ASP A 36 -8.97 0.04 3.04
CA ASP A 36 -10.12 0.82 3.50
C ASP A 36 -9.62 2.15 4.06
N ALA A 37 -10.15 3.25 3.54
CA ALA A 37 -9.93 4.59 4.05
C ALA A 37 -11.23 5.11 4.66
N THR A 38 -11.24 5.29 5.98
CA THR A 38 -12.39 5.84 6.70
C THR A 38 -12.12 7.28 7.08
N ARG A 39 -13.05 8.19 6.76
CA ARG A 39 -13.00 9.60 7.16
C ARG A 39 -14.40 10.14 7.38
N SER A 40 -14.60 10.90 8.47
CA SER A 40 -15.86 11.58 8.78
C SER A 40 -17.10 10.66 8.73
N GLY A 41 -16.94 9.41 9.18
CA GLY A 41 -18.01 8.40 9.21
C GLY A 41 -18.24 7.64 7.90
N GLY A 42 -17.60 8.04 6.79
CA GLY A 42 -17.64 7.31 5.51
C GLY A 42 -16.41 6.41 5.35
N THR A 43 -16.59 5.23 4.74
CA THR A 43 -15.48 4.32 4.39
C THR A 43 -15.46 4.09 2.89
N GLU A 44 -14.32 4.35 2.27
CA GLU A 44 -14.03 3.98 0.88
C GLU A 44 -13.13 2.76 0.87
N SER A 45 -13.45 1.78 0.01
CA SER A 45 -12.72 0.53 -0.11
C SER A 45 -12.20 0.34 -1.53
N VAL A 46 -10.91 0.02 -1.65
CA VAL A 46 -10.28 -0.34 -2.93
C VAL A 46 -9.71 -1.75 -2.83
N LEU A 47 -9.97 -2.57 -3.85
CA LEU A 47 -9.36 -3.88 -4.01
C LEU A 47 -8.19 -3.79 -4.99
N LEU A 48 -7.04 -4.27 -4.55
CA LEU A 48 -5.80 -4.29 -5.31
C LEU A 48 -5.44 -5.74 -5.66
N SER A 49 -5.21 -5.98 -6.95
CA SER A 49 -4.50 -7.18 -7.39
C SER A 49 -3.05 -7.14 -6.92
N ARG A 50 -2.34 -8.27 -7.03
CA ARG A 50 -0.91 -8.35 -6.72
C ARG A 50 -0.09 -7.31 -7.49
N VAL A 51 -0.32 -7.17 -8.80
CA VAL A 51 0.43 -6.21 -9.64
C VAL A 51 0.17 -4.76 -9.21
N GLN A 52 -1.07 -4.43 -8.86
CA GLN A 52 -1.42 -3.09 -8.37
C GLN A 52 -0.80 -2.80 -7.00
N LEU A 53 -0.75 -3.80 -6.12
CA LEU A 53 -0.09 -3.70 -4.83
C LEU A 53 1.41 -3.47 -4.98
N ASP A 54 2.09 -4.25 -5.84
CA ASP A 54 3.53 -4.10 -6.09
C ASP A 54 3.84 -2.69 -6.60
N ARG A 55 3.01 -2.17 -7.51
CA ARG A 55 3.13 -0.79 -8.01
C ARG A 55 2.92 0.25 -6.90
N LEU A 56 1.92 0.05 -6.04
CA LEU A 56 1.65 0.97 -4.91
C LEU A 56 2.83 1.01 -3.93
N ILE A 57 3.39 -0.14 -3.57
CA ILE A 57 4.55 -0.22 -2.68
C ILE A 57 5.75 0.53 -3.28
N TYR A 58 6.01 0.34 -4.57
CA TYR A 58 7.07 1.04 -5.29
C TYR A 58 6.89 2.57 -5.20
N GLU A 59 5.71 3.07 -5.55
CA GLU A 59 5.43 4.52 -5.57
C GLU A 59 5.50 5.13 -4.16
N LEU A 60 4.99 4.45 -3.13
CA LEU A 60 5.10 4.92 -1.75
C LEU A 60 6.55 4.93 -1.25
N THR A 61 7.34 3.92 -1.61
CA THR A 61 8.76 3.85 -1.26
C THR A 61 9.53 4.97 -1.94
N TYR A 62 9.25 5.19 -3.22
CA TYR A 62 9.85 6.28 -3.99
C TYR A 62 9.45 7.66 -3.45
N ALA A 63 8.18 7.87 -3.12
CA ALA A 63 7.71 9.10 -2.50
C ALA A 63 8.40 9.36 -1.16
N ARG A 64 8.49 8.35 -0.29
CA ARG A 64 9.23 8.44 0.99
C ARG A 64 10.70 8.80 0.76
N TYR A 65 11.35 8.16 -0.20
CA TYR A 65 12.72 8.47 -0.57
C TYR A 65 12.86 9.94 -0.98
N ARG A 66 12.00 10.44 -1.89
CA ARG A 66 12.02 11.84 -2.31
C ARG A 66 11.83 12.81 -1.14
N VAL A 67 10.97 12.49 -0.18
CA VAL A 67 10.81 13.30 1.03
C VAL A 67 12.10 13.30 1.86
N MET A 68 12.70 12.13 2.07
CA MET A 68 13.94 11.99 2.85
C MET A 68 15.15 12.67 2.20
N THR A 69 15.23 12.67 0.86
CA THR A 69 16.33 13.30 0.12
C THR A 69 16.06 14.75 -0.27
N LYS A 70 14.99 15.37 0.27
CA LYS A 70 14.54 16.72 -0.12
C LYS A 70 14.38 16.88 -1.65
N GLY A 71 14.04 15.79 -2.34
CA GLY A 71 13.87 15.76 -3.78
C GLY A 71 15.17 15.64 -4.59
N GLN A 72 16.34 15.41 -3.97
CA GLN A 72 17.55 15.10 -4.71
C GLN A 72 17.41 13.71 -5.37
N PRO A 73 17.60 13.60 -6.70
CA PRO A 73 17.66 12.31 -7.37
C PRO A 73 18.87 11.51 -6.88
N LEU A 74 18.79 10.18 -6.97
CA LEU A 74 19.94 9.30 -6.74
C LEU A 74 21.09 9.84 -7.60
N ALA A 75 22.17 10.29 -6.96
CA ALA A 75 23.43 10.46 -7.67
C ALA A 75 23.76 9.08 -8.24
N VAL A 76 23.57 8.92 -9.56
CA VAL A 76 24.13 7.79 -10.28
C VAL A 76 25.61 7.90 -10.01
N ARG A 77 26.12 7.01 -9.18
CA ARG A 77 27.54 6.92 -8.92
C ARG A 77 28.12 6.45 -10.25
N ASP A 78 28.65 7.41 -11.00
CA ASP A 78 29.35 7.17 -12.24
C ASP A 78 30.65 6.45 -11.86
N ASP A 79 30.59 5.12 -11.80
CA ASP A 79 31.74 4.24 -11.62
C ASP A 79 32.54 4.18 -12.93
N SER A 80 32.95 5.36 -13.40
CA SER A 80 33.89 5.56 -14.50
C SER A 80 35.26 5.89 -13.92
N ARG A 81 35.97 4.88 -13.40
CA ARG A 81 37.43 4.86 -13.25
C ARG A 81 38.01 3.47 -13.42
#